data_AF-A0A4Y3WC51-F1
#
_entry.id   AF-A0A4Y3WC51-F1
#
_cell.length_a   1.000
_cell.length_b   1.000
_cell.length_c   1.000
_cell.angle_alpha   90.00
_cell.angle_beta   90.00
_cell.angle_gamma   90.00
#
_symmetry.space_group_name_H-M   'P 1'
#
loop_
_entity.id
_entity.type
_entity.pdbx_description
1 polymer ?
#
loop_
_entity_poly.entity_id
_entity_poly.type
_entity_poly.pdbx_seq_one_letter_code
_entity_poly.pdbx_strand_id
1 'polypeptide(L)'
;MAKLPGPIEDEIDELASIFGETGNPAAAWQAFALAREHGFAVPANVDAEIARFAQAVTAPLDGDRGPITSRSVAEAWGITQGRKPAPELRNYRRDLDLYFEYWRLRRTKHRKTSAGWIDVPGLSRNEAIAKLVDLHHKSPKTIEEIMTRFFKEYGDGDPLKNLASREP
;
A
#
# COMPACT_ATOMS: atom_id res chain seq x y z
N MET A 1 32.92 -5.08 22.47
CA MET A 1 32.63 -4.82 21.05
C MET A 1 31.22 -5.29 20.79
N ALA A 2 30.29 -4.38 20.45
CA ALA A 2 28.93 -4.77 20.12
C ALA A 2 28.96 -5.64 18.86
N LYS A 3 28.32 -6.81 18.92
CA LYS A 3 28.19 -7.71 17.78
C LYS A 3 27.35 -6.95 16.75
N LEU A 4 27.91 -6.73 15.56
CA LEU A 4 27.14 -6.12 14.47
C LEU A 4 25.90 -6.99 14.22
N PRO A 5 24.72 -6.38 14.06
CA PRO A 5 23.52 -7.13 13.75
C PRO A 5 23.74 -7.99 12.50
N GLY A 6 23.21 -9.21 12.55
CA GLY A 6 23.24 -10.09 11.39
C GLY A 6 22.26 -9.57 10.32
N PRO A 7 22.38 -10.03 9.06
CA PRO A 7 21.49 -9.57 7.98
C PRO A 7 19.99 -9.77 8.28
N ILE A 8 19.65 -10.75 9.13
CA ILE A 8 18.28 -11.00 9.59
C ILE A 8 17.83 -9.99 10.67
N GLU A 9 18.73 -9.57 11.55
CA GLU A 9 18.43 -8.57 12.58
C GLU A 9 18.20 -7.20 11.93
N ASP A 10 19.02 -6.84 10.93
CA ASP A 10 18.83 -5.64 10.10
C ASP A 10 17.48 -5.69 9.34
N GLU A 11 17.12 -6.84 8.77
CA GLU A 11 15.84 -7.00 8.05
C GLU A 11 14.63 -6.88 8.98
N ILE A 12 14.72 -7.39 10.22
CA ILE A 12 13.67 -7.23 11.24
C ILE A 12 13.50 -5.75 11.60
N ASP A 13 14.60 -5.01 11.80
CA ASP A 13 14.58 -3.59 12.12
C ASP A 13 14.03 -2.74 10.96
N GLU A 14 14.40 -3.06 9.72
CA GLU A 14 13.88 -2.40 8.52
C GLU A 14 12.37 -2.61 8.38
N LEU A 15 11.88 -3.84 8.52
CA LEU A 15 10.45 -4.15 8.47
C LEU A 15 9.67 -3.46 9.60
N ALA A 16 10.25 -3.37 10.78
CA ALA A 16 9.66 -2.64 11.90
C ALA A 16 9.61 -1.12 11.64
N SER A 17 10.63 -0.56 10.99
CA SER A 17 10.64 0.85 10.55
C SER A 17 9.56 1.11 9.51
N ILE A 18 9.47 0.25 8.48
CA ILE A 18 8.44 0.32 7.44
C ILE A 18 7.05 0.28 8.07
N PHE A 19 6.81 -0.60 9.05
CA PHE A 19 5.55 -0.61 9.78
C PHE A 19 5.29 0.70 10.53
N GLY A 20 6.29 1.24 11.24
CA GLY A 20 6.17 2.50 11.96
C GLY A 20 5.84 3.69 11.05
N GLU A 21 6.39 3.70 9.82
CA GLU A 21 6.20 4.78 8.85
C GLU A 21 4.88 4.66 8.07
N THR A 22 4.53 3.46 7.63
CA THR A 22 3.41 3.23 6.69
C THR A 22 2.14 2.74 7.37
N GLY A 23 2.25 2.18 8.58
CA GLY A 23 1.16 1.47 9.25
C GLY A 23 0.76 0.17 8.55
N ASN A 24 1.56 -0.36 7.61
CA ASN A 24 1.25 -1.60 6.90
C ASN A 24 1.43 -2.84 7.81
N PRO A 25 0.34 -3.49 8.26
CA PRO A 25 0.44 -4.60 9.21
C PRO A 25 1.21 -5.80 8.62
N ALA A 26 1.26 -5.97 7.29
CA ALA A 26 2.01 -7.07 6.69
C ALA A 26 3.52 -7.01 7.03
N ALA A 27 4.10 -5.81 7.11
CA ALA A 27 5.49 -5.62 7.52
C ALA A 27 5.71 -6.04 8.98
N ALA A 28 4.78 -5.70 9.88
CA ALA A 28 4.82 -6.15 11.27
C ALA A 28 4.73 -7.67 11.40
N TRP A 29 3.81 -8.32 10.67
CA TRP A 29 3.66 -9.77 10.70
C TRP A 29 4.90 -10.51 10.17
N GLN A 30 5.55 -9.99 9.14
CA GLN A 30 6.79 -10.56 8.62
C GLN A 30 7.96 -10.37 9.60
N ALA A 31 8.12 -9.17 10.18
CA ALA A 31 9.12 -8.91 11.21
C ALA A 31 8.94 -9.84 12.43
N PHE A 32 7.70 -10.04 12.87
CA PHE A 32 7.36 -10.97 13.93
C PHE A 32 7.75 -12.41 13.58
N ALA A 33 7.41 -12.88 12.37
CA ALA A 33 7.74 -14.24 11.93
C ALA A 33 9.26 -14.48 11.91
N LEU A 34 10.03 -13.56 11.32
CA LEU A 34 11.49 -13.64 11.26
C LEU A 34 12.12 -13.61 12.67
N ALA A 35 11.66 -12.71 13.54
CA ALA A 35 12.15 -12.64 14.91
C ALA A 35 11.91 -13.96 15.67
N ARG A 36 10.72 -14.55 15.52
CA ARG A 36 10.37 -15.84 16.14
C ARG A 36 11.16 -17.02 15.58
N GLU A 37 11.34 -17.08 14.26
CA GLU A 37 12.06 -18.16 13.59
C GLU A 37 13.53 -18.19 13.96
N HIS A 38 14.16 -17.02 14.09
CA HIS A 38 15.59 -16.89 14.34
C HIS A 38 15.95 -16.59 15.81
N GLY A 39 14.95 -16.50 16.69
CA GLY A 39 15.15 -16.29 18.13
C GLY A 39 15.58 -14.88 18.52
N PHE A 40 15.26 -13.88 17.71
CA PHE A 40 15.47 -12.48 18.03
C PHE A 40 14.32 -11.89 18.87
N ALA A 41 14.60 -10.76 19.53
CA ALA A 41 13.56 -10.00 20.20
C ALA A 41 12.62 -9.37 19.16
N VAL A 42 11.31 -9.39 19.45
CA VAL A 42 10.31 -8.72 18.60
C VAL A 42 10.34 -7.22 18.90
N PRO A 43 10.44 -6.34 17.88
CA PRO A 43 10.35 -4.90 18.08
C PRO A 43 9.03 -4.49 18.72
N ALA A 44 9.05 -3.49 19.61
CA ALA A 44 7.89 -3.15 20.45
C ALA A 44 6.65 -2.69 19.66
N ASN A 45 6.84 -1.95 18.57
CA ASN A 45 5.75 -1.55 17.68
C ASN A 45 5.12 -2.75 16.97
N VAL A 46 5.94 -3.72 16.56
CA VAL A 46 5.48 -4.98 15.97
C VAL A 46 4.69 -5.80 17.00
N ASP A 47 5.24 -5.98 18.21
CA ASP A 47 4.57 -6.72 19.28
C ASP A 47 3.20 -6.10 19.65
N ALA A 48 3.13 -4.76 19.72
CA ALA A 48 1.88 -4.04 19.94
C ALA A 48 0.84 -4.28 18.84
N GLU A 49 1.27 -4.39 17.58
CA GLU A 49 0.37 -4.69 16.46
C GLU A 49 -0.16 -6.13 16.52
N ILE A 50 0.70 -7.11 16.84
CA ILE A 50 0.27 -8.51 17.02
C ILE A 50 -0.74 -8.59 18.16
N ALA A 51 -0.46 -7.92 19.29
CA ALA A 51 -1.36 -7.87 20.43
C ALA A 51 -2.69 -7.20 20.08
N ARG A 52 -2.67 -6.06 19.38
CA ARG A 52 -3.86 -5.35 18.91
C ARG A 52 -4.70 -6.22 17.98
N PHE A 53 -4.07 -6.89 17.01
CA PHE A 53 -4.78 -7.79 16.10
C PHE A 53 -5.41 -8.96 16.85
N ALA A 54 -4.66 -9.61 17.74
CA ALA A 54 -5.16 -10.71 18.55
C ALA A 54 -6.39 -10.28 19.36
N GLN A 55 -6.30 -9.16 20.09
CA GLN A 55 -7.42 -8.59 20.83
C GLN A 55 -8.63 -8.28 19.94
N ALA A 56 -8.40 -7.69 18.76
CA ALA A 56 -9.48 -7.34 17.85
C ALA A 56 -10.21 -8.58 17.28
N VAL A 57 -9.48 -9.66 16.98
CA VAL A 57 -10.08 -10.91 16.48
C VAL A 57 -10.79 -11.69 17.59
N THR A 58 -10.31 -11.62 18.84
CA THR A 58 -10.92 -12.32 19.97
C THR A 58 -12.00 -11.53 20.70
N ALA A 59 -12.12 -10.22 20.50
CA ALA A 59 -13.15 -9.38 21.13
C ALA A 59 -14.59 -9.92 21.02
N PRO A 60 -15.01 -10.59 19.93
CA PRO A 60 -16.34 -11.21 19.85
C PRO A 60 -16.58 -12.35 20.86
N LEU A 61 -15.51 -13.00 21.35
CA LEU A 61 -15.57 -14.12 22.28
C LEU A 61 -15.80 -13.67 23.75
N ASP A 62 -15.48 -12.42 24.10
CA ASP A 62 -15.51 -11.92 25.49
C ASP A 62 -16.93 -11.60 26.02
N GLY A 63 -17.97 -11.68 25.19
CA GLY A 63 -19.30 -11.21 25.62
C GLY A 63 -20.49 -11.67 24.79
N ASP A 64 -20.54 -12.94 24.39
CA ASP A 64 -21.70 -13.54 23.66
C ASP A 64 -21.90 -13.02 22.22
N ARG A 65 -20.87 -12.44 21.60
CA ARG A 65 -20.96 -11.79 20.27
C ARG A 65 -20.55 -12.71 19.13
N GLY A 66 -21.22 -13.84 18.97
CA GLY A 66 -21.22 -14.61 17.72
C GLY A 66 -19.85 -15.18 17.26
N PRO A 67 -19.82 -15.89 16.11
CA PRO A 67 -18.61 -16.52 15.61
C PRO A 67 -17.61 -15.49 15.07
N ILE A 68 -16.31 -15.78 15.18
CA ILE A 68 -15.27 -15.09 14.41
C ILE A 68 -15.55 -15.35 12.93
N THR A 69 -15.68 -14.28 12.14
CA THR A 69 -15.96 -14.37 10.70
C THR A 69 -14.77 -13.84 9.89
N SER A 70 -14.75 -14.14 8.59
CA SER A 70 -13.78 -13.52 7.67
C SER A 70 -13.85 -11.99 7.69
N ARG A 71 -15.01 -11.41 8.00
CA ARG A 71 -15.19 -9.97 8.14
C ARG A 71 -14.49 -9.43 9.39
N SER A 72 -14.64 -10.08 10.55
CA SER A 72 -13.99 -9.62 11.79
C SER A 72 -12.46 -9.69 11.69
N VAL A 73 -11.93 -10.73 11.03
CA VAL A 73 -10.49 -10.85 10.74
C VAL A 73 -10.01 -9.70 9.84
N ALA A 74 -10.76 -9.38 8.79
CA ALA A 74 -10.38 -8.31 7.88
C ALA A 74 -10.49 -6.90 8.47
N GLU A 75 -11.51 -6.65 9.30
CA GLU A 75 -11.64 -5.42 10.08
C GLU A 75 -10.49 -5.29 11.07
N ALA A 76 -10.14 -6.37 11.77
CA ALA A 76 -8.98 -6.42 12.65
C ALA A 76 -7.66 -6.15 11.90
N TRP A 77 -7.51 -6.62 10.67
CA TRP A 77 -6.33 -6.36 9.83
C TRP A 77 -6.26 -4.91 9.32
N GLY A 78 -7.28 -4.07 9.55
CA GLY A 78 -7.27 -2.67 9.11
C GLY A 78 -7.45 -2.46 7.60
N ILE A 79 -7.72 -3.52 6.83
CA ILE A 79 -8.01 -3.44 5.38
C ILE A 79 -9.30 -2.65 5.12
N THR A 80 -10.16 -2.56 6.12
CA THR A 80 -11.52 -2.06 5.96
C THR A 80 -11.80 -0.91 6.91
N GLN A 81 -11.33 0.28 6.57
CA GLN A 81 -12.06 1.50 6.94
C GLN A 81 -13.41 1.53 6.18
N GLY A 82 -14.37 0.71 6.62
CA GLY A 82 -15.75 0.68 6.13
C GLY A 82 -15.99 0.00 4.76
N ARG A 83 -15.07 -0.82 4.26
CA ARG A 83 -15.15 -1.43 2.91
C ARG A 83 -15.18 -2.95 2.94
N LYS A 84 -15.60 -3.59 1.84
CA LYS A 84 -15.63 -5.05 1.73
C LYS A 84 -14.20 -5.58 1.53
N PRO A 85 -13.70 -6.50 2.36
CA PRO A 85 -12.28 -6.92 2.33
C PRO A 85 -11.88 -7.69 1.08
N ALA A 86 -12.73 -8.60 0.61
CA ALA A 86 -12.38 -9.49 -0.50
C ALA A 86 -12.20 -8.76 -1.84
N PRO A 87 -13.04 -7.77 -2.21
CA PRO A 87 -12.76 -6.90 -3.35
C PRO A 87 -11.52 -6.05 -3.18
N GLU A 88 -11.23 -5.55 -1.97
CA GLU A 88 -10.07 -4.69 -1.74
C GLU A 88 -8.75 -5.46 -1.88
N LEU A 89 -8.62 -6.60 -1.22
CA LEU A 89 -7.44 -7.45 -1.34
C LEU A 89 -7.20 -7.93 -2.79
N ARG A 90 -8.26 -8.26 -3.53
CA ARG A 90 -8.13 -8.74 -4.91
C ARG A 90 -7.71 -7.67 -5.90
N ASN A 91 -8.07 -6.42 -5.64
CA ASN A 91 -7.98 -5.36 -6.64
C ASN A 91 -6.97 -4.27 -6.27
N TYR A 92 -6.51 -4.18 -5.01
CA TYR A 92 -5.68 -3.07 -4.54
C TYR A 92 -4.44 -2.84 -5.40
N ARG A 93 -3.62 -3.89 -5.61
CA ARG A 93 -2.39 -3.74 -6.39
C ARG A 93 -2.67 -3.32 -7.84
N ARG A 94 -3.66 -3.97 -8.48
CA ARG A 94 -4.09 -3.62 -9.83
C ARG A 94 -4.56 -2.17 -9.92
N ASP A 95 -5.38 -1.74 -8.97
CA ASP A 95 -5.95 -0.39 -8.97
C ASP A 95 -4.86 0.66 -8.67
N LEU A 96 -3.87 0.32 -7.85
CA LEU A 96 -2.69 1.14 -7.60
C LEU A 96 -1.80 1.26 -8.85
N ASP A 97 -1.57 0.15 -9.57
CA ASP A 97 -0.82 0.17 -10.82
C ASP A 97 -1.50 1.07 -11.88
N LEU A 98 -2.84 1.03 -11.95
CA LEU A 98 -3.64 1.94 -12.80
C LEU A 98 -3.45 3.41 -12.41
N TYR A 99 -3.40 3.70 -11.11
CA TYR A 99 -3.15 5.05 -10.61
C TYR A 99 -1.73 5.55 -10.96
N PHE A 100 -0.71 4.70 -10.86
CA PHE A 100 0.64 5.06 -11.30
C PHE A 100 0.73 5.23 -12.82
N GLU A 101 0.03 4.39 -13.59
CA GLU A 101 -0.01 4.51 -15.04
C GLU A 101 -0.70 5.80 -15.49
N TYR A 102 -1.80 6.19 -14.83
CA TYR A 102 -2.44 7.49 -15.02
C TYR A 102 -1.42 8.63 -14.90
N TRP A 103 -0.62 8.63 -13.83
CA TRP A 103 0.38 9.67 -13.62
C TRP A 103 1.53 9.61 -14.61
N ARG A 104 1.96 8.42 -15.03
CA ARG A 104 2.93 8.26 -16.12
C ARG A 104 2.44 8.86 -17.43
N LEU A 105 1.16 8.72 -17.75
CA LEU A 105 0.55 9.32 -18.95
C LEU A 105 0.49 10.84 -18.87
N ARG A 106 0.30 11.39 -17.67
CA ARG A 106 0.23 12.84 -17.42
C ARG A 106 1.58 13.55 -17.34
N ARG A 107 2.69 12.82 -17.29
CA ARG A 107 4.04 13.41 -17.20
C ARG A 107 4.48 14.03 -18.52
N THR A 108 5.00 15.25 -18.42
CA THR A 108 5.84 15.84 -19.45
C THR A 108 7.09 15.00 -19.65
N LYS A 109 7.43 14.70 -20.89
CA LYS A 109 8.63 13.96 -21.28
C LYS A 109 9.60 14.88 -22.01
N HIS A 110 10.88 14.71 -21.75
CA HIS A 110 11.92 15.43 -22.49
C HIS A 110 12.39 14.57 -23.66
N ARG A 111 12.30 15.09 -24.88
CA ARG A 111 12.69 14.39 -26.10
C ARG A 111 13.83 15.13 -26.78
N LYS A 112 14.89 14.41 -27.12
CA LYS A 112 15.98 14.95 -27.95
C LYS A 112 15.58 14.92 -29.42
N THR A 113 15.74 16.05 -30.09
CA THR A 113 15.55 16.23 -31.54
C THR A 113 16.83 16.78 -32.16
N SER A 114 16.88 16.86 -33.49
CA SER A 114 17.99 17.48 -34.21
C SER A 114 18.16 18.98 -33.87
N ALA A 115 17.10 19.65 -33.40
CA ALA A 115 17.13 21.07 -33.00
C ALA A 115 17.42 21.30 -31.50
N GLY A 116 17.54 20.23 -30.70
CA GLY A 116 17.75 20.32 -29.24
C GLY A 116 16.77 19.47 -28.44
N TRP A 117 16.74 19.71 -27.12
CA TRP A 117 15.77 19.11 -26.21
C TRP A 117 14.45 19.87 -26.25
N ILE A 118 13.35 19.14 -26.39
CA ILE A 118 12.00 19.70 -26.33
C ILE A 118 11.20 19.01 -25.22
N ASP A 119 10.27 19.77 -24.65
CA ASP A 119 9.29 19.26 -23.70
C ASP A 119 8.04 18.80 -24.45
N VAL A 120 7.67 17.55 -24.24
CA VAL A 120 6.45 16.96 -24.77
C VAL A 120 5.45 16.87 -23.60
N PRO A 121 4.41 17.72 -23.55
CA PRO A 121 3.42 17.69 -22.49
C PRO A 121 2.78 16.31 -22.38
N GLY A 122 2.52 15.88 -21.14
CA GLY A 122 1.71 14.70 -20.88
C GLY A 122 0.23 14.92 -21.22
N LEU A 123 -0.56 13.86 -21.10
CA LEU A 123 -2.00 13.92 -21.37
C LEU A 123 -2.74 14.77 -20.33
N SER A 124 -3.85 15.38 -20.75
CA SER A 124 -4.83 15.93 -19.82
C SER A 124 -5.49 14.82 -18.99
N ARG A 125 -6.18 15.19 -17.90
CA ARG A 125 -6.93 14.24 -17.07
C ARG A 125 -7.89 13.37 -17.89
N ASN A 126 -8.67 13.99 -18.76
CA ASN A 126 -9.69 13.30 -19.54
C ASN A 126 -9.07 12.36 -20.58
N GLU A 127 -8.01 12.79 -21.26
CA GLU A 127 -7.28 11.96 -22.22
C GLU A 127 -6.57 10.78 -21.55
N ALA A 128 -6.00 10.99 -20.36
CA ALA A 128 -5.37 9.92 -19.59
C ALA A 128 -6.40 8.88 -19.13
N ILE A 129 -7.58 9.32 -18.64
CA ILE A 129 -8.67 8.41 -18.25
C ILE A 129 -9.18 7.64 -19.47
N ALA A 130 -9.44 8.32 -20.60
CA ALA A 130 -9.88 7.67 -21.83
C ALA A 130 -8.87 6.61 -22.31
N LYS A 131 -7.58 6.93 -22.24
CA LYS A 131 -6.53 5.97 -22.60
C LYS A 131 -6.47 4.76 -21.68
N LEU A 132 -6.70 4.93 -20.38
CA LEU A 132 -6.76 3.81 -19.43
C LEU A 132 -8.00 2.94 -19.63
N VAL A 133 -9.14 3.55 -19.97
CA VAL A 133 -10.36 2.84 -20.37
C VAL A 133 -10.08 1.92 -21.55
N ASP A 134 -9.42 2.45 -22.59
CA ASP A 134 -9.08 1.68 -23.79
C ASP A 134 -8.07 0.57 -23.51
N LEU A 135 -6.99 0.87 -22.76
CA LEU A 135 -5.91 -0.08 -22.47
C LEU A 135 -6.35 -1.24 -21.56
N HIS A 136 -7.21 -0.96 -20.59
CA HIS A 136 -7.59 -1.94 -19.56
C HIS A 136 -8.99 -2.51 -19.76
N HIS A 137 -9.69 -2.11 -20.82
CA HIS A 137 -11.06 -2.51 -21.13
C HIS A 137 -12.02 -2.36 -19.95
N LYS A 138 -11.87 -1.26 -19.19
CA LYS A 138 -12.70 -0.95 -18.01
C LYS A 138 -13.68 0.18 -18.32
N SER A 139 -14.78 0.23 -17.58
CA SER A 139 -15.70 1.36 -17.73
C SER A 139 -15.04 2.68 -17.28
N PRO A 140 -15.39 3.83 -17.89
CA PRO A 140 -14.90 5.14 -17.47
C PRO A 140 -15.15 5.40 -15.98
N LYS A 141 -16.35 5.05 -15.50
CA LYS A 141 -16.73 5.17 -14.10
C LYS A 141 -15.78 4.41 -13.16
N THR A 142 -15.39 3.19 -13.53
CA THR A 142 -14.44 2.39 -12.74
C THR A 142 -13.09 3.07 -12.63
N ILE A 143 -12.54 3.58 -13.74
CA ILE A 143 -11.25 4.29 -13.72
C ILE A 143 -11.36 5.58 -12.89
N GLU A 144 -12.43 6.34 -13.04
CA GLU A 144 -12.67 7.56 -12.26
C GLU A 144 -12.80 7.31 -10.76
N GLU A 145 -13.49 6.24 -10.36
CA GLU A 145 -13.61 5.82 -8.96
C GLU A 145 -12.24 5.46 -8.37
N ILE A 146 -11.41 4.74 -9.12
CA ILE A 146 -10.03 4.40 -8.74
C ILE A 146 -9.19 5.68 -8.58
N MET A 147 -9.22 6.59 -9.57
CA MET A 147 -8.48 7.84 -9.49
C MET A 147 -8.93 8.69 -8.30
N THR A 148 -10.25 8.84 -8.11
CA THR A 148 -10.82 9.62 -7.01
C THR A 148 -10.42 9.04 -5.66
N ARG A 149 -10.41 7.71 -5.52
CA ARG A 149 -9.92 7.03 -4.33
C ARG A 149 -8.48 7.43 -4.04
N PHE A 150 -7.58 7.21 -4.99
CA PHE A 150 -6.14 7.40 -4.74
C PHE A 150 -5.73 8.87 -4.67
N PHE A 151 -6.49 9.79 -5.29
CA PHE A 151 -6.32 11.23 -5.03
C PHE A 151 -6.66 11.62 -3.60
N LYS A 152 -7.66 11.01 -2.97
CA LYS A 152 -7.95 11.26 -1.55
C LYS A 152 -6.86 10.70 -0.64
N GLU A 153 -6.27 9.57 -1.02
CA GLU A 153 -5.27 8.85 -0.24
C GLU A 153 -3.88 9.48 -0.35
N TYR A 154 -3.46 9.87 -1.55
CA TYR A 154 -2.10 10.33 -1.86
C TYR A 154 -2.02 11.80 -2.29
N GLY A 155 -3.16 12.47 -2.44
CA GLY A 155 -3.26 13.84 -2.97
C GLY A 155 -3.29 13.90 -4.50
N ASP A 156 -3.48 15.12 -5.03
CA ASP A 156 -3.48 15.42 -6.48
C ASP A 156 -2.07 15.73 -7.03
N GLY A 157 -1.04 15.27 -6.31
CA GLY A 157 0.36 15.37 -6.73
C GLY A 157 0.80 14.11 -7.46
N ASP A 158 1.73 14.25 -8.41
CA ASP A 158 2.36 13.10 -9.06
C ASP A 158 3.07 12.25 -7.98
N PRO A 159 2.56 11.05 -7.67
CA PRO A 159 3.05 10.24 -6.56
C PRO A 159 4.52 9.88 -6.77
N LEU A 160 5.00 9.68 -8.01
CA LEU A 160 6.44 9.37 -8.21
C LEU A 160 7.36 10.61 -8.20
N LYS A 161 6.80 11.81 -7.98
CA LYS A 161 7.55 13.00 -7.56
C LYS A 161 7.50 13.21 -6.04
N ASN A 162 6.56 12.57 -5.35
CA ASN A 162 6.49 12.57 -3.90
C ASN A 162 7.49 11.54 -3.37
N LEU A 163 8.48 11.98 -2.58
CA LEU A 163 9.53 11.11 -2.04
C LEU A 163 8.95 9.96 -1.21
N ALA A 164 7.79 10.16 -0.59
CA ALA A 164 7.05 9.14 0.16
C ALA A 164 6.41 8.04 -0.68
N SER A 165 6.26 8.21 -2.01
CA SER A 165 5.71 7.17 -2.91
C SER A 165 6.75 6.57 -3.85
N ARG A 166 8.03 6.96 -3.68
CA ARG A 166 9.18 6.21 -4.16
C ARG A 166 9.49 5.16 -3.10
N GLU A 167 8.77 4.05 -3.11
CA GLU A 167 9.26 2.85 -2.43
C GLU A 167 10.66 2.48 -2.98
N PRO A 168 11.54 1.88 -2.16
CA PRO A 168 12.81 1.29 -2.59
C PRO A 168 12.66 0.20 -3.67
#